data_AF-A0A553P3H7-F1
#
_entry.id   AF-A0A553P3H7-F1
#
_cell.length_a   1.000
_cell.length_b   1.000
_cell.length_c   1.000
_cell.angle_alpha   90.00
_cell.angle_beta   90.00
_cell.angle_gamma   90.00
#
_symmetry.space_group_name_H-M   'P 1'
#
loop_
_entity.id
_entity.type
_entity.pdbx_description
1 polymer ?
#
loop_
_entity_poly.entity_id
_entity_poly.type
_entity_poly.pdbx_seq_one_letter_code
_entity_poly.pdbx_strand_id
1 'polypeptide(L)'
;MTKTKIAAKRSKDPATQVGAVIVNRKKRIVSIVYNGMPLGCHDDQMPWGYMFVCHAEMNAIVGISALELEGSTICLTLFRCDGCAKIIIQSGIRKVVYLSDEKRDRKETKASKKRS
;
A
#
# COMPACT_ATOMS: atom_id res chain seq x y z
N MET A 1 -12.82 4.48 -2.75
CA MET A 1 -12.64 3.13 -2.18
C MET A 1 -12.94 1.98 -3.14
N THR A 2 -13.95 2.08 -4.03
CA THR A 2 -14.25 0.98 -4.99
C THR A 2 -13.06 0.57 -5.85
N LYS A 3 -12.31 1.54 -6.40
CA LYS A 3 -11.09 1.27 -7.19
C LYS A 3 -10.02 0.49 -6.39
N THR A 4 -9.87 0.79 -5.11
CA THR A 4 -8.95 0.10 -4.20
C THR A 4 -9.32 -1.37 -4.03
N LYS A 5 -10.61 -1.69 -3.87
CA LYS A 5 -11.10 -3.07 -3.81
C LYS A 5 -10.89 -3.82 -5.13
N ILE A 6 -11.11 -3.17 -6.27
CA ILE A 6 -10.88 -3.76 -7.59
C ILE A 6 -9.39 -4.06 -7.79
N ALA A 7 -8.51 -3.16 -7.38
CA ALA A 7 -7.06 -3.37 -7.45
C ALA A 7 -6.64 -4.59 -6.61
N ALA A 8 -7.16 -4.71 -5.38
CA ALA A 8 -6.86 -5.85 -4.50
C ALA A 8 -7.17 -7.21 -5.15
N LYS A 9 -8.25 -7.32 -5.93
CA LYS A 9 -8.63 -8.56 -6.64
C LYS A 9 -7.60 -9.05 -7.67
N ARG A 10 -6.61 -8.22 -8.02
CA ARG A 10 -5.52 -8.59 -8.94
C ARG A 10 -4.33 -9.23 -8.24
N SER A 11 -4.28 -9.20 -6.91
CA SER A 11 -3.23 -9.88 -6.15
C SER A 11 -3.38 -11.39 -6.25
N LYS A 12 -2.27 -12.09 -6.45
CA LYS A 12 -2.18 -13.55 -6.45
C LYS A 12 -1.68 -14.12 -5.11
N ASP A 13 -1.42 -13.27 -4.12
CA ASP A 13 -1.00 -13.72 -2.79
C ASP A 13 -2.12 -14.56 -2.16
N PRO A 14 -1.87 -15.83 -1.79
CA PRO A 14 -2.90 -16.70 -1.21
C PRO A 14 -3.32 -16.25 0.20
N ALA A 15 -2.49 -15.50 0.92
CA ALA A 15 -2.73 -15.12 2.30
C ALA A 15 -3.50 -13.80 2.42
N THR A 16 -3.13 -12.78 1.63
CA THR A 16 -3.74 -11.45 1.72
C THR A 16 -3.88 -10.77 0.37
N GLN A 17 -5.03 -10.13 0.13
CA GLN A 17 -5.26 -9.31 -1.06
C GLN A 17 -5.43 -7.84 -0.67
N VAL A 18 -4.36 -7.08 -0.82
CA VAL A 18 -4.28 -5.66 -0.48
C VAL A 18 -4.19 -4.82 -1.74
N GLY A 19 -5.06 -3.83 -1.87
CA GLY A 19 -5.04 -2.85 -2.95
C GLY A 19 -4.67 -1.47 -2.42
N ALA A 20 -3.99 -0.67 -3.25
CA ALA A 20 -3.61 0.70 -2.96
C ALA A 20 -3.92 1.63 -4.13
N VAL A 21 -4.39 2.84 -3.82
CA VAL A 21 -4.63 3.91 -4.79
C VAL A 21 -4.11 5.22 -4.21
N ILE A 22 -3.28 5.95 -4.97
CA ILE A 22 -2.83 7.28 -4.59
C ILE A 22 -3.57 8.33 -5.40
N VAL A 23 -4.08 9.34 -4.69
CA VAL A 23 -4.75 10.51 -5.26
C VAL A 23 -3.95 11.76 -4.87
N ASN A 24 -3.44 12.48 -5.87
CA ASN A 24 -2.66 13.69 -5.63
C ASN A 24 -3.54 14.88 -5.19
N ARG A 25 -2.90 16.02 -4.87
CA ARG A 25 -3.61 17.25 -4.47
C ARG A 25 -4.57 17.79 -5.53
N LYS A 26 -4.27 17.54 -6.81
CA LYS A 26 -5.12 17.89 -7.97
C LYS A 26 -6.28 16.90 -8.19
N LYS A 27 -6.53 15.99 -7.23
CA LYS A 27 -7.58 14.95 -7.29
C LYS A 27 -7.42 13.98 -8.45
N ARG A 28 -6.21 13.81 -8.97
CA ARG A 28 -5.89 12.83 -10.01
C ARG A 28 -5.37 11.56 -9.37
N ILE A 29 -5.77 10.43 -9.94
CA ILE A 29 -5.21 9.13 -9.56
C ILE A 29 -3.85 9.01 -10.22
N VAL A 30 -2.81 8.85 -9.41
CA VAL A 30 -1.42 8.73 -9.89
C VAL A 30 -0.87 7.32 -9.72
N SER A 31 -1.55 6.47 -8.94
CA SER A 31 -1.17 5.08 -8.70
C SER A 31 -2.40 4.21 -8.43
N ILE A 32 -2.46 3.02 -9.03
CA ILE A 32 -3.44 1.96 -8.73
C ILE A 32 -2.71 0.62 -8.76
N VAL A 33 -2.50 0.01 -7.59
CA VAL A 33 -1.66 -1.18 -7.45
C VAL A 33 -2.20 -2.14 -6.38
N TYR A 34 -1.50 -3.26 -6.20
CA TYR A 34 -1.79 -4.31 -5.22
C TYR A 34 -0.50 -4.94 -4.69
N ASN A 35 -0.59 -5.76 -3.64
CA ASN A 35 0.55 -6.53 -3.12
C ASN A 35 0.88 -7.72 -4.05
N GLY A 36 2.16 -7.98 -4.23
CA GLY A 36 2.64 -9.04 -5.11
C GLY A 36 4.15 -9.13 -5.14
N MET A 37 4.70 -9.96 -6.03
CA MET A 37 6.14 -10.09 -6.19
C MET A 37 6.79 -8.78 -6.70
N PRO A 38 8.11 -8.59 -6.50
CA PRO A 38 8.82 -7.46 -7.06
C PRO A 38 8.70 -7.44 -8.59
N LEU A 39 8.84 -6.25 -9.17
CA LEU A 39 8.83 -6.08 -10.62
C LEU A 39 9.89 -6.97 -11.29
N GLY A 40 9.48 -7.72 -12.32
CA GLY A 40 10.34 -8.65 -13.04
C GLY A 40 10.47 -10.04 -12.42
N CYS A 41 9.88 -10.28 -11.25
CA CYS A 41 9.81 -11.61 -10.66
C CYS A 41 8.49 -12.30 -11.05
N HIS A 42 8.56 -13.53 -11.55
CA HIS A 42 7.38 -14.31 -11.89
C HIS A 42 6.73 -14.91 -10.63
N ASP A 43 5.44 -14.65 -10.47
CA ASP A 43 4.58 -15.17 -9.39
C ASP A 43 4.62 -16.71 -9.23
N ASP A 44 4.87 -17.43 -10.32
CA ASP A 44 4.85 -18.90 -10.36
C ASP A 44 6.22 -19.52 -10.04
N GLN A 45 7.27 -18.71 -10.00
CA GLN A 45 8.67 -19.14 -9.81
C GLN A 45 9.23 -18.77 -8.44
N MET A 46 8.49 -17.96 -7.68
CA MET A 46 8.92 -17.46 -6.37
C MET A 46 8.07 -18.09 -5.26
N PRO A 47 8.68 -18.51 -4.13
CA PRO A 47 7.92 -19.00 -3.00
C PRO A 47 7.06 -17.87 -2.43
N TRP A 48 5.74 -18.06 -2.42
CA TRP A 48 4.81 -17.17 -1.73
C TRP A 48 5.14 -17.15 -0.23
N GLY A 49 5.69 -16.04 0.24
CA GLY A 49 6.14 -15.89 1.62
C GLY A 49 6.46 -14.44 1.97
N TYR A 50 6.40 -14.13 3.28
CA TYR A 50 6.53 -12.78 3.83
C TYR A 50 7.78 -12.02 3.41
N MET A 51 8.85 -12.70 3.00
CA MET A 51 10.13 -12.07 2.64
C MET A 51 10.17 -11.50 1.23
N PHE A 52 9.36 -12.02 0.29
CA PHE A 52 9.42 -11.63 -1.12
C PHE A 52 8.24 -10.79 -1.57
N VAL A 53 7.10 -10.88 -0.87
CA VAL A 53 5.91 -10.11 -1.23
C VAL A 53 6.11 -8.63 -0.92
N CYS A 54 6.06 -7.79 -1.96
CA CYS A 54 5.99 -6.35 -1.81
C CYS A 54 4.57 -5.94 -1.43
N HIS A 55 4.46 -5.16 -0.35
CA HIS A 55 3.19 -4.61 0.11
C HIS A 55 2.62 -3.59 -0.88
N ALA A 56 1.30 -3.48 -0.95
CA ALA A 56 0.61 -2.57 -1.85
C ALA A 56 1.01 -1.11 -1.61
N GLU A 57 1.25 -0.72 -0.36
CA GLU A 57 1.72 0.62 0.02
C GLU A 57 3.07 0.96 -0.62
N MET A 58 4.01 0.01 -0.58
CA MET A 58 5.34 0.19 -1.17
C MET A 58 5.24 0.27 -2.69
N ASN A 59 4.52 -0.67 -3.30
CA ASN A 59 4.29 -0.68 -4.74
C ASN A 59 3.60 0.60 -5.24
N ALA A 60 2.78 1.23 -4.40
CA ALA A 60 2.05 2.43 -4.80
C ALA A 60 2.96 3.65 -4.92
N ILE A 61 4.07 3.66 -4.17
CA ILE A 61 5.02 4.77 -4.04
C ILE A 61 6.19 4.59 -5.00
N VAL A 62 6.67 3.35 -5.18
CA VAL A 62 7.82 3.05 -6.03
C VAL A 62 7.55 3.49 -7.47
N GLY A 63 8.50 4.23 -8.05
CA GLY A 63 8.43 4.72 -9.42
C GLY A 63 7.67 6.04 -9.60
N ILE A 64 7.16 6.65 -8.52
CA ILE A 64 6.51 7.96 -8.57
C ILE A 64 7.43 9.01 -7.93
N SER A 65 7.54 10.19 -8.56
CA SER A 65 8.35 11.27 -8.03
C SER A 65 7.79 11.79 -6.70
N ALA A 66 8.68 12.15 -5.78
CA ALA A 66 8.28 12.72 -4.48
C ALA A 66 7.43 14.00 -4.65
N LEU A 67 7.69 14.78 -5.70
CA LEU A 67 6.91 15.99 -6.02
C LEU A 67 5.44 15.67 -6.33
N GLU A 68 5.17 14.56 -7.01
CA GLU A 68 3.81 14.13 -7.36
C GLU A 68 3.07 13.55 -6.14
N LEU A 69 3.82 12.99 -5.19
CA LEU A 69 3.30 12.40 -3.94
C LEU A 69 3.11 13.43 -2.81
N GLU A 70 3.75 14.60 -2.87
CA GLU A 70 3.68 15.60 -1.81
C GLU A 70 2.23 16.09 -1.58
N GLY A 71 1.77 15.94 -0.34
CA GLY A 71 0.40 16.31 0.04
C GLY A 71 -0.69 15.37 -0.49
N SER A 72 -0.32 14.25 -1.10
CA SER A 72 -1.28 13.29 -1.65
C SER A 72 -1.96 12.45 -0.56
N THR A 73 -2.99 11.70 -0.96
CA THR A 73 -3.74 10.76 -0.13
C THR A 73 -3.58 9.35 -0.69
N ILE A 74 -3.23 8.40 0.18
CA ILE A 74 -3.24 6.97 -0.16
C ILE A 74 -4.48 6.29 0.40
N CYS A 75 -5.18 5.53 -0.44
CA CYS A 75 -6.35 4.73 -0.10
C CYS A 75 -5.98 3.24 -0.14
N LEU A 76 -6.21 2.50 0.94
CA LEU A 76 -5.83 1.10 1.11
C LEU A 76 -7.04 0.22 1.44
N THR A 77 -7.00 -1.07 1.10
CA THR A 77 -7.99 -2.02 1.64
C THR A 77 -7.66 -2.43 3.08
N LEU A 78 -6.38 -2.52 3.42
CA LEU A 78 -5.85 -2.90 4.72
C LEU A 78 -4.56 -2.13 4.98
N PHE A 79 -4.35 -1.66 6.22
CA PHE A 79 -3.13 -0.96 6.62
C PHE A 79 -2.62 -1.51 7.95
N ARG A 80 -1.39 -2.04 7.98
CA ARG A 80 -0.88 -2.77 9.16
C ARG A 80 0.65 -2.85 9.30
N CYS A 81 1.41 -2.05 8.56
CA CYS A 81 2.86 -2.23 8.49
C CYS A 81 3.61 -0.93 8.86
N ASP A 82 4.40 -0.99 9.94
CA ASP A 82 5.28 0.12 10.37
C ASP A 82 6.34 0.47 9.32
N GLY A 83 6.82 -0.51 8.55
CA GLY A 83 7.74 -0.27 7.42
C GLY A 83 7.08 0.58 6.34
N CYS A 84 5.86 0.21 5.92
CA CYS A 84 5.08 0.98 4.96
C CYS A 84 4.71 2.36 5.50
N ALA A 85 4.40 2.48 6.80
CA ALA A 85 4.14 3.77 7.42
C ALA A 85 5.35 4.71 7.30
N LYS A 86 6.57 4.23 7.57
CA LYS A 86 7.80 5.03 7.40
C LYS A 86 7.95 5.51 5.95
N ILE A 87 7.71 4.64 4.98
CA ILE A 87 7.85 4.98 3.54
C ILE A 87 6.80 6.01 3.13
N ILE A 88 5.53 5.84 3.53
CA ILE A 88 4.44 6.81 3.30
C ILE A 88 4.79 8.17 3.88
N ILE A 89 5.36 8.18 5.09
CA ILE A 89 5.78 9.40 5.78
C ILE A 89 6.87 10.13 5.00
N GLN A 90 7.89 9.40 4.55
CA GLN A 90 9.03 9.93 3.81
C GLN A 90 8.69 10.33 2.38
N SER A 91 7.65 9.75 1.78
CA SER A 91 7.23 10.06 0.41
C SER A 91 6.39 11.34 0.29
N GLY A 92 6.13 12.04 1.39
CA GLY A 92 5.35 13.29 1.37
C GLY A 92 3.83 13.10 1.39
N ILE A 93 3.33 11.86 1.50
CA ILE A 93 1.89 11.56 1.62
C ILE A 93 1.40 12.05 2.99
N ARG A 94 0.27 12.78 3.01
CA ARG A 94 -0.24 13.42 4.23
C ARG A 94 -1.50 12.77 4.80
N LYS A 95 -2.14 11.89 4.04
CA LYS A 95 -3.38 11.23 4.48
C LYS A 95 -3.40 9.78 4.05
N VAL A 96 -3.74 8.90 4.99
CA VAL A 96 -3.97 7.47 4.77
C VAL A 96 -5.44 7.20 5.04
N VAL A 97 -6.13 6.56 4.10
CA VAL A 97 -7.52 6.12 4.26
C VAL A 97 -7.57 4.63 4.01
N TYR A 98 -8.19 3.85 4.90
CA TYR A 98 -8.26 2.40 4.75
C TYR A 98 -9.63 1.85 5.15
N LEU A 99 -9.97 0.66 4.63
CA LEU A 99 -11.29 0.05 4.79
C LEU A 99 -11.44 -0.83 6.03
N SER A 100 -10.39 -1.57 6.40
CA SER A 100 -10.44 -2.53 7.50
C SER A 100 -9.26 -2.34 8.46
N ASP A 101 -9.53 -2.40 9.77
CA ASP A 101 -8.55 -2.44 10.87
C ASP A 101 -8.72 -3.75 11.67
N GLU A 102 -8.92 -4.88 10.98
CA GLU A 102 -9.29 -6.17 11.62
C GLU A 102 -8.22 -6.74 12.58
N LYS A 103 -7.05 -6.09 12.69
CA LYS A 103 -5.98 -6.45 13.65
C LYS A 103 -5.46 -5.23 14.39
N ARG A 104 -6.39 -4.49 15.01
CA ARG A 104 -6.18 -3.18 15.65
C ARG A 104 -5.09 -3.14 16.73
N ASP A 105 -4.86 -4.25 17.43
CA ASP A 105 -4.07 -4.31 18.67
C ASP A 105 -2.66 -4.91 18.57
N ARG A 106 -2.16 -5.18 17.36
CA ARG A 106 -0.75 -5.62 17.23
C ARG A 106 0.21 -4.48 17.56
N LYS A 107 1.23 -4.76 18.39
CA LYS A 107 2.29 -3.80 18.76
C LYS A 107 2.90 -3.12 17.51
N GLU A 108 3.05 -3.88 16.44
CA GLU A 108 3.59 -3.52 15.10
C GLU A 108 2.71 -2.55 14.29
N THR A 109 1.56 -2.12 14.82
CA THR A 109 0.66 -1.15 14.15
C THR A 109 0.50 0.13 14.94
N LYS A 110 1.02 0.19 16.17
CA LYS A 110 0.86 1.36 17.06
C LYS A 110 1.62 2.58 16.55
N ALA A 111 2.80 2.39 15.95
CA ALA A 111 3.57 3.51 15.40
C ALA A 111 2.93 4.04 14.12
N SER A 112 2.47 3.15 13.24
CA SER A 112 1.71 3.48 12.03
C SER A 112 0.47 4.36 12.28
N LYS A 113 -0.21 4.18 13.42
CA LYS A 113 -1.47 4.87 13.77
C LYS A 113 -1.30 6.28 14.32
N LYS A 114 -0.13 6.67 14.83
CA LYS A 114 0.07 8.00 15.44
C LYS A 114 0.09 9.17 14.44
N ARG A 115 0.05 8.89 13.13
CA ARG A 115 0.07 9.90 12.05
C ARG A 115 -0.99 9.68 10.97
N SER A 116 -1.89 8.70 11.15
CA SER A 116 -2.98 8.39 10.21
C SER A 116 -4.13 9.39 10.32
#